data_AF-A0A7S4UBH6-F1
#
_entry.id   AF-A0A7S4UBH6-F1
#
_cell.length_a   1.000
_cell.length_b   1.000
_cell.length_c   1.000
_cell.angle_alpha   90.00
_cell.angle_beta   90.00
_cell.angle_gamma   90.00
#
_symmetry.space_group_name_H-M   'P 1'
#
loop_
_entity.id
_entity.type
_entity.pdbx_description
1 polymer ?
#
loop_
_entity_poly.entity_id
_entity_poly.type
_entity_poly.pdbx_seq_one_letter_code
_entity_poly.pdbx_strand_id
1 'polypeptide(L)'
;DDKVSDHISNWNKRGVFMRLSARSPKDFGPHLLLASLSGKDIFDRVLKSSRSRISLREHIKSKDPAKSTHIIFMPWMDDLIDSCEFRCFIHNKSLNAISQYDPYHNSALLPDIKIAVYFRDYIDYFHEQIKDRIPYSSYVMDVVIAPNPPNPLSISSSEKSNNNNKWYCNLIEFNPFFADGSSGASCFDWEDDYNIIMKTRKPPLIRIRNPYVSRKKSISLSSKKHPDVLDIWG
;
A
#
# COMPACT_ATOMS: atom_id res chain seq x y z
N ASP A 1 4.62 29.10 -4.19
CA ASP A 1 4.88 28.23 -5.36
C ASP A 1 6.36 27.95 -5.55
N ASP A 2 7.21 28.97 -5.54
CA ASP A 2 8.66 28.85 -5.82
C ASP A 2 9.36 27.74 -5.02
N LYS A 3 9.21 27.69 -3.69
CA LYS A 3 9.83 26.64 -2.85
C LYS A 3 9.41 25.20 -3.22
N VAL A 4 8.15 25.01 -3.64
CA VAL A 4 7.64 23.69 -4.03
C VAL A 4 8.17 23.33 -5.41
N SER A 5 8.16 24.27 -6.34
CA SER A 5 8.74 24.09 -7.67
C SER A 5 10.24 23.79 -7.59
N ASP A 6 10.98 24.49 -6.73
CA ASP A 6 12.41 24.24 -6.48
C ASP A 6 12.63 22.81 -5.95
N HIS A 7 11.82 22.37 -4.99
CA HIS A 7 11.88 21.00 -4.49
C HIS A 7 11.62 19.98 -5.59
N ILE A 8 10.56 20.16 -6.38
CA ILE A 8 10.23 19.24 -7.49
C ILE A 8 11.35 19.23 -8.53
N SER A 9 11.95 20.38 -8.83
CA SER A 9 13.05 20.47 -9.80
C SER A 9 14.32 19.74 -9.36
N ASN A 10 14.51 19.59 -8.05
CA ASN A 10 15.61 18.81 -7.47
C ASN A 10 15.37 17.30 -7.55
N TRP A 11 14.13 16.85 -7.76
CA TRP A 11 13.84 15.46 -8.06
C TRP A 11 14.09 15.19 -9.55
N ASN A 12 14.44 13.94 -9.88
CA ASN A 12 14.51 13.44 -11.25
C ASN A 12 13.34 13.98 -12.09
N LYS A 13 13.59 14.34 -13.37
CA LYS A 13 12.60 14.81 -14.37
C LYS A 13 11.29 14.01 -14.44
N ARG A 14 11.21 12.82 -13.83
CA ARG A 14 10.01 12.00 -13.66
C ARG A 14 8.95 12.60 -12.72
N GLY A 15 9.30 13.58 -11.88
CA GLY A 15 8.36 14.23 -10.95
C GLY A 15 8.14 13.45 -9.66
N VAL A 16 7.10 13.86 -8.91
CA VAL A 16 6.85 13.36 -7.56
C VAL A 16 5.43 12.87 -7.33
N PHE A 17 5.30 11.83 -6.51
CA PHE A 17 4.08 11.54 -5.79
C PHE A 17 4.00 12.45 -4.56
N MET A 18 2.80 12.93 -4.23
CA MET A 18 2.59 13.81 -3.07
C MET A 18 1.52 13.27 -2.14
N ARG A 19 1.72 13.39 -0.82
CA ARG A 19 0.67 13.13 0.17
C ARG A 19 0.67 14.19 1.27
N LEU A 20 -0.44 14.26 1.99
CA LEU A 20 -0.45 14.92 3.30
C LEU A 20 -0.02 13.93 4.39
N SER A 21 0.24 14.43 5.60
CA SER A 21 0.62 13.59 6.75
C SER A 21 -0.27 12.35 6.92
N ALA A 22 -1.60 12.52 6.85
CA ALA A 22 -2.55 11.45 7.11
C ALA A 22 -3.10 10.77 5.85
N ARG A 23 -3.17 11.46 4.72
CA ARG A 23 -3.90 10.97 3.53
C ARG A 23 -3.25 11.41 2.23
N SER A 24 -3.28 10.53 1.25
CA SER A 24 -3.02 10.85 -0.15
C SER A 24 -4.31 11.26 -0.87
N PRO A 25 -4.26 12.23 -1.81
CA PRO A 25 -5.41 12.71 -2.59
C PRO A 25 -5.91 11.72 -3.67
N LYS A 26 -6.05 10.43 -3.32
CA LYS A 26 -6.40 9.32 -4.23
C LYS A 26 -7.79 9.47 -4.90
N ASP A 27 -8.66 10.35 -4.40
CA ASP A 27 -9.97 10.66 -4.99
C ASP A 27 -9.91 11.71 -6.11
N PHE A 28 -8.76 12.36 -6.32
CA PHE A 28 -8.52 13.21 -7.47
C PHE A 28 -7.85 12.39 -8.57
N GLY A 29 -8.60 11.96 -9.59
CA GLY A 29 -8.14 11.02 -10.63
C GLY A 29 -6.72 11.22 -11.15
N PRO A 30 -6.30 12.45 -11.55
CA PRO A 30 -4.93 12.70 -12.00
C PRO A 30 -3.84 12.34 -10.99
N HIS A 31 -4.16 12.21 -9.70
CA HIS A 31 -3.20 11.86 -8.64
C HIS A 31 -2.72 10.42 -8.74
N LEU A 32 -3.56 9.53 -9.25
CA LEU A 32 -3.21 8.12 -9.43
C LEU A 32 -2.51 7.87 -10.78
N LEU A 33 -2.73 8.74 -11.76
CA LEU A 33 -2.32 8.50 -13.13
C LEU A 33 -1.06 9.26 -13.56
N LEU A 34 -0.74 10.35 -12.87
CA LEU A 34 0.31 11.28 -13.29
C LEU A 34 1.20 11.68 -12.12
N ALA A 35 2.51 11.76 -12.38
CA ALA A 35 3.42 12.46 -11.49
C ALA A 35 3.03 13.94 -11.35
N SER A 36 3.43 14.55 -10.25
CA SER A 36 3.34 16.00 -10.07
C SER A 36 4.64 16.61 -10.59
N LEU A 37 4.53 17.50 -11.58
CA LEU A 37 5.69 18.09 -12.28
C LEU A 37 5.89 19.56 -11.90
N SER A 38 4.92 20.16 -11.22
CA SER A 38 4.94 21.56 -10.83
C SER A 38 4.26 21.79 -9.48
N GLY A 39 4.53 22.95 -8.85
CA GLY A 39 3.79 23.37 -7.67
C GLY A 39 2.29 23.45 -7.93
N LYS A 40 1.86 23.85 -9.13
CA LYS A 40 0.45 23.88 -9.52
C LYS A 40 -0.20 22.50 -9.43
N ASP A 41 0.47 21.44 -9.90
CA ASP A 41 -0.07 20.08 -9.81
C ASP A 41 -0.28 19.65 -8.36
N ILE A 42 0.67 20.01 -7.48
CA ILE A 42 0.57 19.76 -6.03
C ILE A 42 -0.64 20.49 -5.45
N PHE A 43 -0.80 21.77 -5.72
CA PHE A 43 -1.93 22.54 -5.18
C PHE A 43 -3.26 22.08 -5.76
N ASP A 44 -3.33 21.72 -7.05
CA ASP A 44 -4.52 21.13 -7.65
C ASP A 44 -4.93 19.85 -6.91
N ARG A 45 -3.98 18.96 -6.61
CA ARG A 45 -4.21 17.73 -5.82
C ARG A 45 -4.71 18.03 -4.41
N VAL A 46 -4.10 18.98 -3.71
CA VAL A 46 -4.48 19.33 -2.33
C VAL A 46 -5.87 19.98 -2.29
N LEU A 47 -6.16 20.90 -3.22
CA LEU A 47 -7.36 21.73 -3.20
C LEU A 47 -8.58 21.03 -3.81
N LYS A 48 -8.38 20.14 -4.79
CA LYS A 48 -9.48 19.43 -5.48
C LYS A 48 -9.82 18.07 -4.86
N SER A 49 -8.97 17.54 -3.98
CA SER A 49 -9.24 16.29 -3.25
C SER A 49 -10.12 16.53 -2.03
N SER A 50 -11.22 15.77 -1.94
CA SER A 50 -12.05 15.72 -0.75
C SER A 50 -11.29 15.10 0.43
N ARG A 51 -10.44 14.09 0.18
CA ARG A 51 -9.58 13.46 1.20
C ARG A 51 -8.62 14.46 1.83
N SER A 52 -7.96 15.28 1.01
CA SER A 52 -7.08 16.37 1.47
C SER A 52 -7.85 17.40 2.27
N ARG A 53 -9.02 17.83 1.78
CA ARG A 53 -9.90 18.77 2.49
C ARG A 53 -10.31 18.25 3.88
N ILE A 54 -10.66 16.96 4.01
CA ILE A 54 -10.99 16.37 5.31
C ILE A 54 -9.76 16.38 6.22
N SER A 55 -8.59 15.97 5.71
CA SER A 55 -7.34 15.97 6.50
C SER A 55 -6.98 17.37 7.03
N LEU A 56 -7.10 18.40 6.19
CA LEU A 56 -6.86 19.79 6.59
C LEU A 56 -7.89 20.27 7.62
N ARG A 57 -9.17 19.94 7.43
CA ARG A 57 -10.23 20.29 8.39
C ARG A 57 -10.04 19.60 9.74
N GLU A 58 -9.64 18.33 9.75
CA GLU A 58 -9.30 17.60 10.98
C GLU A 58 -8.08 18.18 11.70
N HIS A 59 -7.12 18.71 10.95
CA HIS A 59 -5.97 19.42 11.52
C HIS A 59 -6.40 20.74 12.15
N ILE A 60 -7.17 21.58 11.45
CA ILE A 60 -7.68 22.87 11.96
C ILE A 60 -8.53 22.67 13.23
N LYS A 61 -9.32 21.60 13.30
CA LYS A 61 -10.15 21.28 14.47
C LYS A 61 -9.37 20.70 15.64
N SER A 62 -8.15 20.24 15.41
CA SER A 62 -7.35 19.62 16.47
C SER A 62 -6.87 20.68 17.44
N LYS A 63 -6.99 20.40 18.74
CA LYS A 63 -6.41 21.24 19.80
C LYS A 63 -5.00 20.80 20.20
N ASP A 64 -4.47 19.77 19.54
CA ASP A 64 -3.14 19.25 19.84
C ASP A 64 -2.08 20.19 19.24
N PRO A 65 -1.31 20.92 20.07
CA PRO A 65 -0.31 21.85 19.60
C PRO A 65 0.88 21.17 18.92
N ALA A 66 1.08 19.86 19.14
CA ALA A 66 2.12 19.08 18.49
C ALA A 66 1.72 18.59 17.09
N LYS A 67 0.43 18.65 16.75
CA LYS A 67 -0.05 18.20 15.44
C LYS A 67 0.36 19.20 14.37
N SER A 68 1.15 18.76 13.40
CA SER A 68 1.50 19.50 12.18
C SER A 68 0.96 18.79 10.93
N THR A 69 0.62 19.57 9.90
CA THR A 69 0.34 19.02 8.57
C THR A 69 1.53 19.29 7.67
N HIS A 70 2.06 18.22 7.08
CA HIS A 70 3.14 18.28 6.12
C HIS A 70 2.62 17.91 4.73
N ILE A 71 3.21 18.52 3.71
CA ILE A 71 3.18 18.01 2.35
C ILE A 71 4.44 17.18 2.18
N ILE A 72 4.28 15.91 1.85
CA ILE A 72 5.37 14.94 1.72
C ILE A 72 5.51 14.63 0.24
N PHE A 73 6.73 14.76 -0.28
CA PHE A 73 7.08 14.38 -1.65
C PHE A 73 7.85 13.07 -1.63
N MET A 74 7.47 12.16 -2.53
CA MET A 74 8.12 10.88 -2.75
C MET A 74 8.45 10.76 -4.24
N PRO A 75 9.52 10.03 -4.62
CA PRO A 75 9.78 9.75 -6.02
C PRO A 75 8.54 9.15 -6.69
N TRP A 76 8.21 9.63 -7.90
CA TRP A 76 7.25 8.92 -8.72
C TRP A 76 7.84 7.59 -9.20
N MET A 77 7.06 6.51 -9.10
CA MET A 77 7.46 5.16 -9.51
C MET A 77 6.61 4.71 -10.70
N ASP A 78 7.18 4.74 -11.91
CA ASP A 78 6.49 4.35 -13.15
C ASP A 78 6.24 2.84 -13.24
N ASP A 79 6.98 2.06 -12.47
CA ASP A 79 6.97 0.60 -12.39
C ASP A 79 6.07 0.07 -11.27
N LEU A 80 5.29 0.94 -10.63
CA LEU A 80 4.34 0.53 -9.60
C LEU A 80 3.19 -0.25 -10.27
N ILE A 81 3.12 -1.55 -9.94
CA ILE A 81 2.02 -2.40 -10.37
C ILE A 81 0.94 -2.30 -9.30
N ASP A 82 -0.12 -1.53 -9.53
CA ASP A 82 -1.21 -1.30 -8.56
C ASP A 82 -1.78 -2.61 -7.99
N SER A 83 -1.87 -3.64 -8.83
CA SER A 83 -2.35 -4.95 -8.41
C SER A 83 -1.40 -5.71 -7.47
N CYS A 84 -0.18 -5.23 -7.27
CA CYS A 84 0.81 -5.73 -6.32
C CYS A 84 0.99 -4.79 -5.11
N GLU A 85 0.06 -3.85 -4.88
CA GLU A 85 -0.08 -3.15 -3.61
C GLU A 85 -0.83 -4.04 -2.62
N PHE A 86 -0.29 -4.17 -1.40
CA PHE A 86 -0.83 -5.01 -0.34
C PHE A 86 -1.02 -4.20 0.94
N ARG A 87 -2.15 -4.46 1.61
CA ARG A 87 -2.42 -3.98 2.97
C ARG A 87 -2.09 -5.06 3.98
N CYS A 88 -1.20 -4.75 4.89
CA CYS A 88 -0.68 -5.65 5.91
C CYS A 88 -1.22 -5.25 7.28
N PHE A 89 -1.73 -6.21 8.04
CA PHE A 89 -2.28 -6.00 9.38
C PHE A 89 -1.31 -6.57 10.41
N ILE A 90 -0.73 -5.68 11.22
CA ILE A 90 0.25 -6.02 12.25
C ILE A 90 -0.39 -5.81 13.62
N HIS A 91 -0.39 -6.84 14.46
CA HIS A 91 -0.81 -6.77 15.86
C HIS A 91 0.27 -7.32 16.77
N ASN A 92 0.57 -6.63 17.87
CA ASN A 92 1.63 -6.98 18.81
C ASN A 92 2.96 -7.33 18.12
N LYS A 93 3.37 -6.49 17.16
CA LYS A 93 4.61 -6.63 16.37
C LYS A 93 4.69 -7.89 15.50
N SER A 94 3.57 -8.58 15.28
CA SER A 94 3.48 -9.72 14.38
C SER A 94 2.63 -9.37 13.16
N LEU A 95 3.15 -9.65 11.96
CA LEU A 95 2.35 -9.62 10.74
C LEU A 95 1.37 -10.79 10.78
N ASN A 96 0.07 -10.50 10.79
CA ASN A 96 -0.96 -11.52 10.98
C ASN A 96 -1.77 -11.79 9.72
N ALA A 97 -2.03 -10.74 8.94
CA ALA A 97 -2.82 -10.82 7.72
C ALA A 97 -2.29 -9.87 6.63
N ILE A 98 -2.48 -10.26 5.38
CA ILE A 98 -2.11 -9.53 4.17
C ILE A 98 -3.31 -9.56 3.24
N SER A 99 -3.69 -8.41 2.70
CA SER A 99 -4.75 -8.26 1.72
C SER A 99 -4.17 -7.66 0.45
N GLN A 100 -4.66 -8.08 -0.72
CA GLN A 100 -4.59 -7.22 -1.91
C GLN A 100 -5.24 -5.86 -1.56
N TYR A 101 -4.53 -4.74 -1.78
CA TYR A 101 -5.00 -3.43 -1.34
C TYR A 101 -6.27 -3.00 -2.09
N ASP A 102 -6.20 -3.02 -3.43
CA ASP A 102 -7.35 -2.75 -4.30
C ASP A 102 -7.82 -4.06 -4.97
N PRO A 103 -8.85 -4.71 -4.43
CA PRO A 103 -9.39 -5.93 -5.04
C PRO A 103 -10.08 -5.64 -6.38
N TYR A 104 -10.43 -4.40 -6.71
CA TYR A 104 -11.10 -4.11 -7.98
C TYR A 104 -10.16 -4.15 -9.19
N HIS A 105 -8.84 -4.01 -8.97
CA HIS A 105 -7.82 -4.21 -9.98
C HIS A 105 -7.57 -5.70 -10.22
N ASN A 106 -7.89 -6.16 -11.43
CA ASN A 106 -7.59 -7.52 -11.84
C ASN A 106 -6.08 -7.67 -12.09
N SER A 107 -5.45 -8.61 -11.39
CA SER A 107 -4.10 -9.08 -11.72
C SER A 107 -4.16 -10.42 -12.40
N ALA A 108 -3.37 -10.63 -13.45
CA ALA A 108 -3.11 -11.98 -13.96
C ALA A 108 -2.11 -12.75 -13.07
N LEU A 109 -1.32 -12.04 -12.25
CA LEU A 109 -0.27 -12.63 -11.42
C LEU A 109 -0.83 -13.22 -10.13
N LEU A 110 -1.66 -12.46 -9.41
CA LEU A 110 -2.12 -12.86 -8.09
C LEU A 110 -2.96 -14.16 -8.05
N PRO A 111 -3.80 -14.49 -9.06
CA PRO A 111 -4.52 -15.76 -9.05
C PRO A 111 -3.62 -17.01 -9.01
N ASP A 112 -2.32 -16.88 -9.34
CA ASP A 112 -1.35 -17.94 -9.10
C ASP A 112 -0.98 -18.04 -7.61
N ILE A 113 -1.44 -19.12 -6.98
CA ILE A 113 -1.19 -19.48 -5.58
C ILE A 113 0.30 -19.42 -5.20
N LYS A 114 1.21 -19.81 -6.10
CA LYS A 114 2.64 -19.84 -5.82
C LYS A 114 3.21 -18.42 -5.76
N ILE A 115 2.73 -17.54 -6.63
CA ILE A 115 3.12 -16.12 -6.63
C ILE A 115 2.60 -15.43 -5.37
N ALA A 116 1.34 -15.66 -5.00
CA ALA A 116 0.76 -15.09 -3.79
C ALA A 116 1.49 -15.54 -2.52
N VAL A 117 1.83 -16.82 -2.41
CA VAL A 117 2.64 -17.37 -1.31
C VAL A 117 4.05 -16.76 -1.29
N TYR A 118 4.69 -16.65 -2.45
CA TYR A 118 6.01 -16.02 -2.56
C TYR A 118 5.98 -14.55 -2.08
N PHE A 119 5.00 -13.77 -2.52
CA PHE A 119 4.84 -12.38 -2.07
C PHE A 119 4.52 -12.27 -0.58
N ARG A 120 3.66 -13.15 -0.04
CA ARG A 120 3.40 -13.24 1.40
C ARG A 120 4.70 -13.40 2.19
N ASP A 121 5.51 -14.40 1.84
CA ASP A 121 6.74 -14.71 2.56
C ASP A 121 7.77 -13.58 2.44
N TYR A 122 7.81 -12.93 1.27
CA TYR A 122 8.70 -11.80 1.04
C TYR A 122 8.29 -10.54 1.84
N ILE A 123 6.99 -10.28 1.95
CA ILE A 123 6.45 -9.20 2.80
C ILE A 123 6.71 -9.49 4.28
N ASP A 124 6.52 -10.72 4.74
CA ASP A 124 6.81 -11.14 6.11
C ASP A 124 8.30 -10.95 6.44
N TYR A 125 9.18 -11.38 5.54
CA TYR A 125 10.62 -11.15 5.68
C TYR A 125 10.95 -9.64 5.76
N PHE A 126 10.38 -8.81 4.89
CA PHE A 126 10.57 -7.36 4.92
C PHE A 126 10.11 -6.74 6.23
N HIS A 127 8.93 -7.14 6.74
CA HIS A 127 8.40 -6.68 8.01
C HIS A 127 9.34 -7.00 9.18
N GLU A 128 9.87 -8.22 9.22
CA GLU A 128 10.84 -8.66 10.23
C GLU A 128 12.10 -7.77 10.26
N GLN A 129 12.53 -7.20 9.12
CA GLN A 129 13.67 -6.28 9.07
C GLN A 129 13.40 -4.89 9.67
N ILE A 130 12.14 -4.44 9.70
CA ILE A 130 11.79 -3.07 10.08
C ILE A 130 10.98 -2.96 11.38
N LYS A 131 10.37 -4.05 11.86
CA LYS A 131 9.37 -4.03 12.94
C LYS A 131 9.85 -3.39 14.24
N ASP A 132 11.14 -3.52 14.56
CA ASP A 132 11.74 -3.00 15.80
C ASP A 132 12.01 -1.50 15.74
N ARG A 133 12.01 -0.89 14.54
CA ARG A 133 12.16 0.56 14.35
C ARG A 133 10.84 1.31 14.42
N ILE A 134 9.72 0.59 14.31
CA ILE A 134 8.38 1.16 14.36
C ILE A 134 8.01 1.34 15.83
N PRO A 135 7.48 2.48 16.29
CA PRO A 135 7.19 2.68 17.72
C PRO A 135 5.88 1.99 18.18
N TYR A 136 5.00 1.63 17.25
CA TYR A 136 3.67 1.08 17.57
C TYR A 136 3.67 -0.44 17.62
N SER A 137 2.95 -1.02 18.58
CA SER A 137 2.74 -2.47 18.68
C SER A 137 1.76 -3.00 17.63
N SER A 138 0.74 -2.22 17.28
CA SER A 138 -0.25 -2.57 16.26
C SER A 138 -0.40 -1.43 15.25
N TYR A 139 -0.39 -1.76 13.97
CA TYR A 139 -0.47 -0.81 12.86
C TYR A 139 -0.89 -1.52 11.58
N VAL A 140 -1.43 -0.76 10.64
CA VAL A 140 -1.62 -1.20 9.26
C VAL A 140 -0.48 -0.65 8.43
N MET A 141 0.07 -1.47 7.54
CA MET A 141 1.18 -1.12 6.67
C MET A 141 0.78 -1.43 5.23
N ASP A 142 0.81 -0.44 4.35
CA ASP A 142 0.61 -0.67 2.92
C ASP A 142 1.99 -0.75 2.24
N VAL A 143 2.19 -1.78 1.43
CA VAL A 143 3.44 -2.05 0.72
C VAL A 143 3.15 -2.32 -0.75
N VAL A 144 4.15 -2.13 -1.61
CA VAL A 144 4.11 -2.59 -2.99
C VAL A 144 5.23 -3.58 -3.26
N ILE A 145 4.91 -4.64 -4.00
CA ILE A 145 5.91 -5.55 -4.58
C ILE A 145 6.11 -5.19 -6.04
N ALA A 146 7.34 -4.83 -6.42
CA ALA A 146 7.68 -4.44 -7.78
C ALA A 146 8.97 -5.13 -8.25
N PRO A 147 9.11 -5.40 -9.56
CA PRO A 147 10.33 -5.98 -10.10
C PRO A 147 11.47 -4.96 -9.99
N ASN A 148 12.71 -5.39 -9.69
CA ASN A 148 13.86 -4.47 -9.66
C ASN A 148 13.86 -3.62 -10.94
N PRO A 149 13.96 -2.28 -10.85
CA PRO A 149 14.22 -1.52 -12.04
C PRO A 149 15.52 -2.05 -12.67
N PRO A 150 15.59 -2.23 -14.00
CA PRO A 150 16.89 -2.38 -14.65
C PRO A 150 17.71 -1.14 -14.26
N ASN A 151 18.76 -1.35 -13.49
CA ASN A 151 19.54 -0.28 -12.87
C ASN A 151 20.04 0.68 -13.98
N PRO A 152 19.58 1.95 -14.06
CA PRO A 152 19.98 2.85 -15.14
C PRO A 152 21.48 3.21 -15.08
N LEU A 153 22.14 2.94 -13.94
CA LEU A 153 23.55 3.22 -13.69
C LEU A 153 24.47 2.00 -13.93
N SER A 154 23.95 0.84 -14.34
CA SER A 154 24.77 -0.36 -14.59
C SER A 154 25.24 -0.51 -16.05
N ILE A 155 25.44 0.60 -16.79
CA ILE A 155 25.98 0.57 -18.16
C ILE A 155 27.53 0.52 -18.19
N SER A 156 28.20 0.50 -17.04
CA SER A 156 29.65 0.26 -17.00
C SER A 156 30.01 -0.92 -16.13
N SER A 157 30.94 -1.72 -16.66
CA SER A 157 31.66 -2.85 -16.07
C SER A 157 30.88 -4.15 -15.89
N SER A 158 30.85 -4.93 -16.97
CA SER A 158 31.42 -6.30 -17.01
C SER A 158 31.34 -7.13 -15.72
N GLU A 159 30.15 -7.37 -15.19
CA GLU A 159 29.89 -8.55 -14.39
C GLU A 159 28.65 -9.24 -14.94
N LYS A 160 28.87 -10.44 -15.49
CA LYS A 160 27.82 -11.42 -15.75
C LYS A 160 27.25 -11.88 -14.40
N SER A 161 26.44 -11.05 -13.74
CA SER A 161 25.67 -11.50 -12.59
C SER A 161 24.35 -12.07 -13.10
N ASN A 162 24.09 -13.34 -12.79
CA ASN A 162 22.86 -14.07 -13.11
C ASN A 162 21.61 -13.20 -12.96
N ASN A 163 20.88 -13.07 -14.07
CA ASN A 163 19.60 -12.37 -14.25
C ASN A 163 18.46 -13.04 -13.45
N ASN A 164 18.58 -13.07 -12.12
CA ASN A 164 17.45 -13.42 -11.27
C ASN A 164 16.62 -12.16 -11.08
N ASN A 165 15.42 -12.15 -11.65
CA ASN A 165 14.35 -11.16 -11.40
C ASN A 165 14.17 -10.96 -9.88
N LYS A 166 14.89 -10.01 -9.28
CA LYS A 166 14.76 -9.70 -7.86
C LYS A 166 13.57 -8.76 -7.70
N TRP A 167 12.49 -9.23 -7.12
CA TRP A 167 11.43 -8.34 -6.64
C TRP A 167 11.97 -7.51 -5.46
N TYR A 168 11.41 -6.33 -5.24
CA TYR A 168 11.62 -5.54 -4.02
C TYR A 168 10.27 -5.22 -3.37
N CYS A 169 10.31 -5.01 -2.05
CA CYS A 169 9.16 -4.63 -1.24
C CYS A 169 9.37 -3.20 -0.75
N ASN A 170 8.50 -2.28 -1.14
CA ASN A 170 8.55 -0.88 -0.72
C ASN A 170 7.39 -0.56 0.20
N LEU A 171 7.70 0.05 1.34
CA LEU A 171 6.72 0.65 2.24
C LEU A 171 6.10 1.90 1.57
N ILE A 172 4.77 1.93 1.47
CA ILE A 172 4.01 3.06 0.92
C ILE A 172 3.46 3.94 2.04
N GLU A 173 2.79 3.33 3.01
CA GLU A 173 2.18 4.08 4.11
C GLU A 173 1.97 3.26 5.37
N PHE A 174 1.96 3.96 6.51
CA PHE A 174 1.43 3.44 7.76
C PHE A 174 0.06 4.05 8.04
N ASN A 175 -0.79 3.22 8.63
CA ASN A 175 -2.18 3.50 8.92
C ASN A 175 -2.50 3.03 10.35
N PRO A 176 -3.41 3.71 11.07
CA PRO A 176 -3.86 3.24 12.38
C PRO A 176 -4.51 1.85 12.31
N PHE A 177 -4.36 1.08 13.39
CA PHE A 177 -4.91 -0.27 13.49
C PHE A 177 -6.20 -0.27 14.33
N PHE A 178 -7.36 -0.06 13.70
CA PHE A 178 -8.68 -0.31 14.29
C PHE A 178 -9.82 0.00 13.30
N ALA A 179 -10.98 -0.62 13.52
CA ALA A 179 -12.19 -0.53 12.70
C ALA A 179 -12.80 0.88 12.63
N ASP A 180 -12.82 1.60 13.76
CA ASP A 180 -13.27 3.01 13.83
C ASP A 180 -12.24 3.99 13.23
N GLY A 181 -11.11 3.47 12.74
CA GLY A 181 -10.07 4.24 12.10
C GLY A 181 -10.39 4.48 10.63
N SER A 182 -9.69 5.42 9.99
CA SER A 182 -9.89 5.69 8.56
C SER A 182 -9.27 4.64 7.62
N SER A 183 -8.93 3.47 8.12
CA SER A 183 -8.17 2.44 7.41
C SER A 183 -9.11 1.35 6.93
N GLY A 184 -9.37 1.28 5.63
CA GLY A 184 -10.21 0.21 5.06
C GLY A 184 -9.64 -1.19 5.29
N ALA A 185 -10.50 -2.22 5.28
CA ALA A 185 -10.07 -3.61 5.49
C ALA A 185 -9.74 -4.36 4.18
N SER A 186 -9.98 -3.76 3.01
CA SER A 186 -9.71 -4.35 1.68
C SER A 186 -10.42 -5.70 1.48
N CYS A 187 -9.71 -6.84 1.39
CA CYS A 187 -10.30 -8.18 1.27
C CYS A 187 -10.70 -8.80 2.62
N PHE A 188 -10.53 -8.06 3.71
CA PHE A 188 -11.05 -8.41 5.04
C PHE A 188 -12.24 -7.53 5.39
N ASP A 189 -12.94 -7.92 6.44
CA ASP A 189 -13.91 -7.11 7.14
C ASP A 189 -13.46 -6.92 8.60
N TRP A 190 -13.43 -5.69 9.10
CA TRP A 190 -12.93 -5.41 10.44
C TRP A 190 -13.76 -6.05 11.55
N GLU A 191 -15.06 -6.24 11.35
CA GLU A 191 -15.96 -6.85 12.33
C GLU A 191 -15.91 -8.38 12.20
N ASP A 192 -16.14 -8.90 10.99
CA ASP A 192 -16.26 -10.35 10.75
C ASP A 192 -14.91 -11.09 10.79
N ASP A 193 -13.80 -10.39 10.52
CA ASP A 193 -12.45 -10.96 10.55
C ASP A 193 -11.59 -10.44 11.70
N TYR A 194 -12.17 -9.71 12.66
CA TYR A 194 -11.44 -9.16 13.81
C TYR A 194 -10.53 -10.19 14.47
N ASN A 195 -11.09 -11.36 14.80
CA ASN A 195 -10.36 -12.45 15.46
C ASN A 195 -9.25 -13.05 14.57
N ILE A 196 -9.40 -12.98 13.25
CA ILE A 196 -8.39 -13.46 12.29
C ILE A 196 -7.23 -12.46 12.24
N ILE A 197 -7.55 -11.16 12.16
CA ILE A 197 -6.56 -10.07 12.07
C ILE A 197 -5.77 -9.94 13.38
N MET A 198 -6.42 -10.12 14.53
CA MET A 198 -5.79 -10.01 15.85
C MET A 198 -4.95 -11.22 16.25
N LYS A 199 -5.24 -12.40 15.69
CA LYS A 199 -4.54 -13.63 16.08
C LYS A 199 -3.14 -13.66 15.46
N THR A 200 -2.12 -13.75 16.32
CA THR A 200 -0.74 -14.03 15.89
C THR A 200 -0.65 -15.34 15.13
N ARG A 201 -0.09 -15.30 13.92
CA ARG A 201 0.03 -16.46 13.03
C ARG A 201 1.33 -16.40 12.22
N LYS A 202 1.95 -17.56 12.02
CA LYS A 202 3.05 -17.75 11.05
C LYS A 202 2.77 -19.03 10.23
N PRO A 203 2.74 -18.95 8.89
CA PRO A 203 2.78 -17.72 8.09
C PRO A 203 1.52 -16.85 8.29
N PRO A 204 1.56 -15.54 7.95
CA PRO A 204 0.38 -14.69 7.97
C PRO A 204 -0.67 -15.18 6.96
N LEU A 205 -1.96 -14.91 7.22
CA LEU A 205 -3.01 -15.17 6.23
C LEU A 205 -2.87 -14.19 5.06
N ILE A 206 -2.94 -14.66 3.82
CA ILE A 206 -3.08 -13.77 2.66
C ILE A 206 -4.43 -13.96 1.97
N ARG A 207 -5.11 -12.84 1.70
CA ARG A 207 -6.35 -12.75 0.92
C ARG A 207 -6.16 -11.92 -0.34
N ILE A 208 -6.51 -12.51 -1.46
CA ILE A 208 -6.48 -11.88 -2.77
C ILE A 208 -7.83 -12.09 -3.46
N ARG A 209 -8.19 -11.20 -4.37
CA ARG A 209 -9.39 -11.43 -5.17
C ARG A 209 -9.14 -12.53 -6.20
N ASN A 210 -10.11 -13.42 -6.36
CA ASN A 210 -10.19 -14.37 -7.44
C ASN A 210 -11.11 -13.85 -8.55
N PRO A 211 -10.57 -13.45 -9.71
CA PRO A 211 -11.38 -12.97 -10.81
C PRO A 211 -12.20 -14.09 -11.48
N TYR A 212 -11.91 -15.36 -11.22
CA TYR A 212 -12.53 -16.52 -11.87
C TYR A 212 -13.71 -17.11 -11.09
N VAL A 213 -13.94 -16.70 -9.83
CA VAL A 213 -15.18 -17.06 -9.14
C VAL A 213 -16.24 -16.07 -9.59
N SER A 214 -17.12 -16.51 -10.48
CA SER A 214 -18.35 -15.77 -10.74
C SER A 214 -19.25 -15.88 -9.51
N ARG A 215 -19.97 -14.80 -9.16
CA ARG A 215 -21.01 -14.76 -8.09
C ARG A 215 -22.08 -15.87 -8.16
N LYS A 216 -22.05 -16.74 -9.17
CA LYS A 216 -22.95 -17.89 -9.36
C LYS A 216 -22.25 -19.21 -9.03
N LYS A 217 -22.02 -19.48 -7.76
CA LYS A 217 -22.14 -20.81 -7.14
C LYS A 217 -21.89 -20.67 -5.64
N SER A 218 -22.97 -20.43 -4.89
CA SER A 218 -23.01 -20.70 -3.47
C SER A 218 -22.83 -22.21 -3.25
N ILE A 219 -21.58 -22.65 -3.13
CA ILE A 219 -21.28 -23.91 -2.48
C ILE A 219 -21.22 -23.58 -1.00
N SER A 220 -22.15 -24.15 -0.24
CA SER A 220 -22.28 -23.96 1.19
C SER A 220 -21.02 -24.45 1.92
N LEU A 221 -20.16 -23.50 2.29
CA LEU A 221 -19.35 -23.60 3.49
C LEU A 221 -19.69 -22.36 4.31
N SER A 222 -20.10 -22.60 5.54
CA SER A 222 -20.68 -21.63 6.46
C SER A 222 -19.77 -20.43 6.72
N SER A 223 -19.87 -19.40 5.91
CA SER A 223 -19.83 -18.00 6.34
C SER A 223 -20.32 -17.16 5.18
N LYS A 224 -21.16 -16.17 5.48
CA LYS A 224 -21.56 -15.15 4.51
C LYS A 224 -20.29 -14.33 4.18
N LYS A 225 -19.47 -14.74 3.23
CA LYS A 225 -18.25 -14.00 2.86
C LYS A 225 -18.15 -13.84 1.34
N HIS A 226 -17.56 -12.72 0.93
CA HIS A 226 -17.41 -12.31 -0.47
C HIS A 226 -17.05 -13.52 -1.33
N PRO A 227 -17.94 -13.95 -2.26
CA PRO A 227 -17.77 -15.21 -2.99
C PRO A 227 -16.50 -15.25 -3.85
N ASP A 228 -15.89 -14.09 -4.09
CA ASP A 228 -14.82 -13.91 -5.06
C ASP A 228 -13.43 -13.73 -4.40
N VAL A 229 -13.24 -14.12 -3.13
CA VAL A 229 -11.95 -13.99 -2.40
C VAL A 229 -11.32 -15.38 -2.18
N LEU A 230 -10.02 -15.49 -2.47
CA LEU A 230 -9.23 -16.68 -2.13
C LEU A 230 -8.54 -16.48 -0.78
N ASP A 231 -8.86 -17.39 0.14
CA ASP A 231 -8.12 -17.58 1.38
C ASP A 231 -6.95 -18.54 1.12
N ILE A 232 -5.73 -18.02 1.18
CA ILE A 232 -4.52 -18.81 0.92
C ILE A 232 -3.84 -19.11 2.25
N TRP A 233 -3.86 -20.38 2.60
CA TRP A 233 -3.19 -20.94 3.76
C TRP A 233 -2.00 -21.79 3.28
N GLY A 234 -0.83 -21.57 3.89
CA GLY A 234 0.34 -22.44 3.72
C GLY A 234 0.23 -23.68 4.57
#